data_AF-A0AA35W0U6-F1
#
_entry.id   AF-A0AA35W0U6-F1
#
_cell.length_a   1.000
_cell.length_b   1.000
_cell.length_c   1.000
_cell.angle_alpha   90.00
_cell.angle_beta   90.00
_cell.angle_gamma   90.00
#
_symmetry.space_group_name_H-M   'P 1'
#
loop_
_entity.id
_entity.type
_entity.pdbx_description
1 polymer ?
#
loop_
_entity_poly.entity_id
_entity_poly.type
_entity_poly.pdbx_seq_one_letter_code
_entity_poly.pdbx_strand_id
1 'polypeptide(L)'
;MIAPIYASSNVLQQYRKHPSSGPRDLTPAMVCSIDEADKPAKRGNKPETHKEAQVSKPIKGKTPRKRKSDKAVTSPPQPKKLKKPAWRLILQSLSDSDSKSKLEATRQAIEAANTSLYANFNDQLTQLEAELAVENCIMDELDRRTSQLKMKNYKLRTANTELNDLNSEKEVIRTSVDDKINLSENELEEKLKKQQAELEQKRKETELLEKKISMFPVCIAVSL
;
A
#
# COMPACT_ATOMS: atom_id res chain seq x y z
N MET A 1 -25.43 -6.13 26.50
CA MET A 1 -25.19 -7.51 26.02
C MET A 1 -25.95 -7.66 24.72
N ILE A 2 -25.27 -7.55 23.58
CA ILE A 2 -25.88 -7.64 22.24
C ILE A 2 -25.75 -9.10 21.80
N ALA A 3 -26.88 -9.79 21.62
CA ALA A 3 -26.90 -11.14 21.11
C ALA A 3 -26.49 -11.15 19.63
N PRO A 4 -25.57 -12.02 19.19
CA PRO A 4 -25.17 -12.09 17.80
C PRO A 4 -26.25 -12.80 16.98
N ILE A 5 -27.05 -12.03 16.25
CA ILE A 5 -27.95 -12.55 15.22
C ILE A 5 -27.08 -12.87 13.98
N TYR A 6 -26.46 -14.04 13.98
CA TYR A 6 -25.98 -14.66 12.74
C TYR A 6 -26.86 -15.86 12.44
N ALA A 7 -28.08 -15.58 11.96
CA ALA A 7 -28.75 -16.53 11.08
C ALA A 7 -27.93 -16.56 9.79
N SER A 8 -26.89 -17.39 9.78
CA SER A 8 -25.99 -17.56 8.65
C SER A 8 -26.81 -17.97 7.43
N SER A 9 -27.03 -17.04 6.52
CA SER A 9 -27.57 -17.32 5.19
C SER A 9 -26.78 -18.49 4.60
N ASN A 10 -27.48 -19.51 4.10
CA ASN A 10 -26.91 -20.72 3.51
C ASN A 10 -25.86 -20.39 2.43
N VAL A 11 -26.00 -19.24 1.77
CA VAL A 11 -25.04 -18.68 0.81
C VAL A 11 -23.67 -18.46 1.44
N LEU A 12 -23.59 -17.85 2.63
CA LEU A 12 -22.33 -17.62 3.34
C LEU A 12 -21.68 -18.91 3.82
N GLN A 13 -22.47 -19.94 4.14
CA GLN A 13 -21.94 -21.26 4.46
C GLN A 13 -21.38 -21.98 3.22
N GLN A 14 -22.00 -21.81 2.05
CA GLN A 14 -21.44 -22.34 0.79
C GLN A 14 -20.09 -21.70 0.45
N TYR A 15 -19.93 -20.39 0.64
CA TYR A 15 -18.65 -19.72 0.39
C TYR A 15 -17.52 -20.20 1.31
N ARG A 16 -17.81 -20.61 2.55
CA ARG A 16 -16.80 -21.18 3.46
C ARG A 16 -16.39 -22.62 3.15
N LYS A 17 -17.17 -23.36 2.36
CA LYS A 17 -16.83 -24.74 1.96
C LYS A 17 -15.76 -24.80 0.88
N HIS A 18 -15.45 -23.68 0.24
CA HIS A 18 -14.29 -23.63 -0.63
C HIS A 18 -13.04 -23.62 0.25
N PRO A 19 -12.12 -24.60 0.11
CA PRO A 19 -10.83 -24.53 0.78
C PRO A 19 -10.23 -23.17 0.42
N SER A 20 -9.83 -22.42 1.44
CA SER A 20 -9.12 -21.16 1.26
C SER A 20 -7.92 -21.46 0.36
N SER A 21 -8.06 -21.13 -0.92
CA SER A 21 -6.94 -21.17 -1.84
C SER A 21 -6.01 -20.12 -1.30
N GLY A 22 -4.93 -20.58 -0.65
CA GLY A 22 -3.91 -19.72 -0.07
C GLY A 22 -3.33 -18.76 -1.10
N PRO A 23 -2.25 -18.03 -0.74
CA PRO A 23 -1.54 -17.18 -1.69
C PRO A 23 -1.32 -17.93 -2.99
N ARG A 24 -2.02 -17.51 -4.06
CA ARG A 24 -1.88 -18.15 -5.36
C ARG A 24 -0.51 -17.75 -5.88
N ASP A 25 0.35 -18.73 -6.09
CA ASP A 25 1.61 -18.50 -6.78
C ASP A 25 1.31 -17.88 -8.14
N LEU A 26 1.80 -16.67 -8.35
CA LEU A 26 1.62 -15.97 -9.61
C LEU A 26 2.37 -16.74 -10.68
N THR A 27 1.71 -16.97 -11.82
CA THR A 27 2.42 -17.53 -12.98
C THR A 27 3.52 -16.56 -13.40
N PRO A 28 4.66 -17.05 -13.93
CA PRO A 28 5.76 -16.17 -14.37
C PRO A 28 5.31 -15.06 -15.33
N ALA A 29 4.31 -15.34 -16.17
CA ALA A 29 3.72 -14.33 -17.07
C ALA A 29 3.01 -13.19 -16.32
N MET A 30 2.31 -13.49 -15.22
CA MET A 30 1.66 -12.47 -14.39
C MET A 30 2.70 -11.62 -13.64
N VAL A 31 3.78 -12.24 -13.16
CA VAL A 31 4.89 -11.52 -12.53
C VAL A 31 5.53 -10.55 -13.52
N CYS A 32 5.86 -11.00 -14.73
CA CYS A 32 6.40 -10.14 -15.78
C CYS A 32 5.48 -8.96 -16.13
N SER A 33 4.16 -9.18 -16.18
CA SER A 33 3.19 -8.12 -16.48
C SER A 33 3.14 -7.04 -15.38
N ILE A 34 3.36 -7.40 -14.12
CA ILE A 34 3.41 -6.46 -13.00
C ILE A 34 4.70 -5.63 -13.08
N ASP A 35 5.84 -6.30 -13.30
CA ASP A 35 7.14 -5.62 -13.44
C ASP A 35 7.20 -4.70 -14.67
N GLU A 36 6.43 -5.01 -15.72
CA GLU A 36 6.32 -4.15 -16.90
C GLU A 36 5.42 -2.93 -16.66
N ALA A 37 4.33 -3.08 -15.90
CA ALA A 37 3.41 -1.99 -15.56
C ALA A 37 4.01 -1.00 -14.54
N ASP A 38 4.90 -1.46 -13.66
CA ASP A 38 5.55 -0.63 -12.64
C ASP A 38 6.81 0.09 -13.16
N LYS A 39 7.18 -0.13 -14.42
CA LYS A 39 8.15 0.75 -15.08
C LYS A 39 7.51 2.12 -15.18
N PRO A 40 8.07 3.17 -14.54
CA PRO A 40 7.57 4.51 -14.70
C PRO A 40 7.63 4.82 -16.20
N ALA A 41 6.47 4.89 -16.83
CA ALA A 41 6.35 5.33 -18.22
C ALA A 41 7.18 6.59 -18.32
N LYS A 42 8.22 6.58 -19.18
CA LYS A 42 9.14 7.70 -19.36
C LYS A 42 8.30 8.94 -19.65
N ARG A 43 7.97 9.68 -18.60
CA ARG A 43 7.17 10.89 -18.65
C ARG A 43 8.09 11.86 -19.35
N GLY A 44 7.81 12.12 -20.63
CA GLY A 44 8.71 12.83 -21.52
C GLY A 44 9.37 14.00 -20.82
N ASN A 45 10.71 14.03 -20.87
CA ASN A 45 11.49 15.18 -20.50
C ASN A 45 10.90 16.38 -21.23
N LYS A 46 10.29 17.31 -20.48
CA LYS A 46 10.01 18.63 -21.02
C LYS A 46 11.37 19.26 -21.35
N PRO A 47 11.55 19.84 -22.54
CA PRO A 47 12.75 20.61 -22.83
C PRO A 47 12.89 21.72 -21.80
N GLU A 48 14.01 21.67 -21.09
CA GLU A 48 14.50 22.65 -20.14
C GLU A 48 14.69 23.99 -20.87
N THR A 49 13.70 24.87 -20.73
CA THR A 49 13.75 26.20 -21.32
C THR A 49 14.33 27.13 -20.26
N HIS A 50 15.63 27.39 -20.34
CA HIS A 50 16.25 28.53 -19.68
C HIS A 50 15.75 29.82 -20.32
N LYS A 51 15.14 30.70 -19.51
CA LYS A 51 15.23 32.16 -19.50
C LYS A 51 14.11 32.71 -18.60
N GLU A 52 14.48 33.18 -17.41
CA GLU A 52 14.83 34.59 -17.16
C GLU A 52 13.58 35.43 -16.92
N ALA A 53 13.52 35.93 -15.68
CA ALA A 53 12.63 36.94 -15.12
C ALA A 53 11.57 37.56 -16.04
N GLN A 54 10.29 37.28 -15.74
CA GLN A 54 9.31 38.36 -15.63
C GLN A 54 8.08 37.95 -14.82
N VAL A 55 7.81 38.79 -13.81
CA VAL A 55 6.58 38.88 -13.02
C VAL A 55 5.37 38.94 -13.95
N SER A 56 4.51 37.92 -13.92
CA SER A 56 3.14 38.07 -14.41
C SER A 56 2.15 37.21 -13.62
N LYS A 57 0.96 37.79 -13.47
CA LYS A 57 -0.10 37.53 -12.48
C LYS A 57 -0.76 36.13 -12.62
N PRO A 58 -1.47 35.65 -11.58
CA PRO A 58 -2.17 34.37 -11.61
C PRO A 58 -3.40 34.44 -12.54
N ILE A 59 -3.39 33.64 -13.61
CA ILE A 59 -4.54 33.49 -14.51
C ILE A 59 -5.47 32.39 -13.98
N LYS A 60 -6.65 32.88 -13.58
CA LYS A 60 -7.88 32.21 -13.20
C LYS A 60 -8.24 31.02 -14.10
N GLY A 61 -8.50 29.89 -13.45
CA GLY A 61 -9.43 28.81 -13.80
C GLY A 61 -9.77 28.56 -15.27
N LYS A 62 -9.23 27.49 -15.84
CA LYS A 62 -9.72 26.88 -17.09
C LYS A 62 -10.61 25.69 -16.76
N THR A 63 -11.91 25.92 -16.77
CA THR A 63 -12.97 24.91 -16.60
C THR A 63 -13.02 23.92 -17.76
N PRO A 64 -13.39 22.64 -17.53
CA PRO A 64 -13.55 21.65 -18.58
C PRO A 64 -14.71 21.99 -19.51
N ARG A 65 -14.37 22.05 -20.79
CA ARG A 65 -15.21 22.34 -21.95
C ARG A 65 -16.39 21.35 -22.04
N LYS A 66 -17.62 21.87 -21.85
CA LYS A 66 -18.88 21.16 -22.11
C LYS A 66 -18.87 20.52 -23.50
N ARG A 67 -19.08 19.21 -23.57
CA ARG A 67 -19.43 18.50 -24.81
C ARG A 67 -20.87 18.87 -25.19
N LYS A 68 -21.06 19.27 -26.44
CA LYS A 68 -22.38 19.47 -27.05
C LYS A 68 -23.02 18.09 -27.24
N SER A 69 -24.18 17.87 -26.64
CA SER A 69 -25.06 16.77 -27.05
C SER A 69 -25.94 17.32 -28.17
N ASP A 70 -25.86 16.70 -29.34
CA ASP A 70 -26.69 17.01 -30.49
C ASP A 70 -28.15 16.75 -30.14
N LYS A 71 -28.95 17.83 -30.19
CA LYS A 71 -30.40 17.75 -30.17
C LYS A 71 -30.87 17.34 -31.57
N ALA A 72 -31.16 16.06 -31.76
CA ALA A 72 -32.04 15.64 -32.84
C ALA A 72 -33.47 16.11 -32.50
N VAL A 73 -33.96 17.08 -33.26
CA VAL A 73 -35.35 17.55 -33.24
C VAL A 73 -36.20 16.49 -33.94
N THR A 74 -36.90 15.66 -33.17
CA THR A 74 -38.03 14.88 -33.66
C THR A 74 -39.30 15.65 -33.35
N SER A 75 -39.96 16.16 -34.39
CA SER A 75 -41.25 16.82 -34.29
C SER A 75 -42.33 15.84 -33.81
N PRO A 76 -43.24 16.25 -32.90
CA PRO A 76 -44.35 15.41 -32.49
C PRO A 76 -45.44 15.38 -33.58
N PRO A 77 -46.05 14.22 -33.86
CA PRO A 77 -47.15 14.11 -34.80
C PRO A 77 -48.40 14.84 -34.29
N GLN A 78 -49.05 15.62 -35.16
CA GLN A 78 -50.27 16.35 -34.82
C GLN A 78 -51.42 15.39 -34.46
N PRO A 79 -52.19 15.68 -33.39
CA PRO A 79 -53.34 14.88 -33.01
C PRO A 79 -54.50 15.07 -34.00
N LYS A 80 -54.88 13.97 -34.67
CA LYS A 80 -56.09 13.91 -35.50
C LYS A 80 -57.34 14.06 -34.61
N LYS A 81 -58.23 14.98 -34.98
CA LYS A 81 -59.49 15.27 -34.29
C LYS A 81 -60.41 14.04 -34.30
N LEU A 82 -60.38 13.24 -33.23
CA LEU A 82 -61.36 12.18 -33.01
C LEU A 82 -62.70 12.80 -32.60
N LYS A 83 -63.74 12.48 -33.37
CA LYS A 83 -65.14 12.88 -33.15
C LYS A 83 -65.63 12.19 -31.87
N LYS A 84 -65.98 12.97 -30.84
CA LYS A 84 -66.51 12.43 -29.58
C LYS A 84 -67.91 11.85 -29.82
N PRO A 85 -68.18 10.56 -29.53
CA PRO A 85 -69.56 10.09 -29.45
C PRO A 85 -70.25 10.78 -28.28
N ALA A 86 -71.48 11.24 -28.51
CA ALA A 86 -72.32 11.83 -27.47
C ALA A 86 -72.81 10.71 -26.55
N TRP A 87 -72.11 10.49 -25.43
CA TRP A 87 -72.53 9.56 -24.39
C TRP A 87 -73.77 10.13 -23.71
N ARG A 88 -74.95 9.65 -24.11
CA ARG A 88 -76.19 9.90 -23.35
C ARG A 88 -76.03 9.19 -22.01
N LEU A 89 -75.87 9.97 -20.95
CA LEU A 89 -75.89 9.49 -19.57
C LEU A 89 -77.29 8.89 -19.32
N ILE A 90 -77.40 7.57 -19.40
CA ILE A 90 -78.52 6.84 -18.82
C ILE A 90 -78.19 6.70 -17.34
N LEU A 91 -78.59 7.69 -16.52
CA LEU A 91 -78.70 7.51 -15.06
C LEU A 91 -79.84 6.51 -14.82
N GLN A 92 -79.56 5.23 -14.96
CA GLN A 92 -80.39 4.20 -14.34
C GLN A 92 -80.20 4.36 -12.83
N SER A 93 -81.26 4.81 -12.16
CA SER A 93 -81.37 4.93 -10.72
C SER A 93 -81.20 3.55 -10.10
N LEU A 94 -79.96 3.17 -9.83
CA LEU A 94 -79.57 1.93 -9.17
C LEU A 94 -79.96 2.03 -7.69
N SER A 95 -81.23 1.74 -7.42
CA SER A 95 -81.80 1.72 -6.07
C SER A 95 -81.45 0.39 -5.39
N ASP A 96 -80.16 0.09 -5.24
CA ASP A 96 -79.66 -1.17 -4.69
C ASP A 96 -78.84 -0.92 -3.42
N SER A 97 -79.47 -1.13 -2.25
CA SER A 97 -78.81 -1.11 -0.94
C SER A 97 -77.53 -1.97 -0.91
N ASP A 98 -77.53 -3.09 -1.63
CA ASP A 98 -76.40 -4.01 -1.74
C ASP A 98 -75.18 -3.40 -2.44
N SER A 99 -75.38 -2.49 -3.40
CA SER A 99 -74.29 -1.80 -4.11
C SER A 99 -73.49 -0.88 -3.17
N LYS A 100 -74.19 -0.24 -2.23
CA LYS A 100 -73.57 0.65 -1.23
C LYS A 100 -72.72 -0.15 -0.25
N SER A 101 -73.19 -1.32 0.18
CA SER A 101 -72.42 -2.20 1.08
C SER A 101 -71.12 -2.70 0.45
N LYS A 102 -71.16 -3.11 -0.84
CA LYS A 102 -69.97 -3.51 -1.59
C LYS A 102 -68.97 -2.37 -1.76
N LEU A 103 -69.46 -1.16 -2.07
CA LEU A 103 -68.62 0.01 -2.20
C LEU A 103 -67.91 0.36 -0.89
N GLU A 104 -68.64 0.33 0.24
CA GLU A 104 -68.04 0.61 1.55
C GLU A 104 -67.01 -0.46 1.93
N ALA A 105 -67.28 -1.74 1.66
CA ALA A 105 -66.31 -2.82 1.88
C ALA A 105 -65.04 -2.62 1.03
N THR A 106 -65.17 -2.22 -0.24
CA THR A 106 -64.00 -1.93 -1.08
C THR A 106 -63.21 -0.73 -0.57
N ARG A 107 -63.89 0.31 -0.06
CA ARG A 107 -63.24 1.48 0.53
C ARG A 107 -62.43 1.10 1.76
N GLN A 108 -63.00 0.31 2.66
CA GLN A 108 -62.31 -0.18 3.87
C GLN A 108 -61.12 -1.07 3.51
N ALA A 109 -61.25 -1.95 2.52
CA ALA A 109 -60.14 -2.77 2.05
C ALA A 109 -58.99 -1.92 1.49
N ILE A 110 -59.29 -0.87 0.73
CA ILE A 110 -58.29 0.07 0.22
C ILE A 110 -57.61 0.83 1.37
N GLU A 111 -58.37 1.30 2.36
CA GLU A 111 -57.84 2.01 3.53
C GLU A 111 -56.92 1.10 4.37
N ALA A 112 -57.32 -0.16 4.58
CA ALA A 112 -56.50 -1.17 5.24
C ALA A 112 -55.22 -1.50 4.45
N ALA A 113 -55.30 -1.61 3.13
CA ALA A 113 -54.13 -1.84 2.29
C ALA A 113 -53.16 -0.65 2.33
N ASN A 114 -53.69 0.58 2.28
CA ASN A 114 -52.88 1.80 2.35
C ASN A 114 -52.16 1.93 3.70
N THR A 115 -52.86 1.70 4.80
CA THR A 115 -52.26 1.74 6.15
C THR A 115 -51.15 0.69 6.31
N SER A 116 -51.36 -0.53 5.82
CA SER A 116 -50.32 -1.57 5.79
C SER A 116 -49.11 -1.17 4.93
N LEU A 117 -49.35 -0.51 3.80
CA LEU A 117 -48.29 -0.05 2.91
C LEU A 117 -47.47 1.08 3.55
N TYR A 118 -48.10 2.04 4.21
CA TYR A 118 -47.41 3.10 4.94
C TYR A 118 -46.56 2.55 6.09
N ALA A 119 -47.06 1.57 6.84
CA ALA A 119 -46.28 0.90 7.88
C ALA A 119 -45.02 0.25 7.31
N ASN A 120 -45.16 -0.52 6.22
CA ASN A 120 -44.03 -1.16 5.56
C ASN A 120 -42.99 -0.14 5.04
N PHE A 121 -43.44 0.94 4.41
CA PHE A 121 -42.52 1.98 3.94
C PHE A 121 -41.76 2.67 5.08
N ASN A 122 -42.42 2.92 6.22
CA ASN A 122 -41.76 3.49 7.38
C ASN A 122 -40.72 2.53 7.97
N ASP A 123 -41.04 1.24 8.07
CA ASP A 123 -40.09 0.22 8.55
C ASP A 123 -38.85 0.14 7.65
N GLN A 124 -39.04 0.15 6.32
CA GLN A 124 -37.94 0.18 5.35
C GLN A 124 -37.10 1.46 5.46
N LEU A 125 -37.74 2.61 5.66
CA LEU A 125 -37.04 3.88 5.84
C LEU A 125 -36.16 3.85 7.09
N THR A 126 -36.70 3.39 8.23
CA THR A 126 -35.92 3.23 9.48
C THR A 126 -34.77 2.24 9.31
N GLN A 127 -34.98 1.14 8.57
CA GLN A 127 -33.90 0.20 8.27
C GLN A 127 -32.78 0.86 7.45
N LEU A 128 -33.13 1.58 6.38
CA LEU A 128 -32.15 2.28 5.54
C LEU A 128 -31.37 3.36 6.32
N GLU A 129 -32.03 4.09 7.21
CA GLU A 129 -31.38 5.05 8.09
C GLU A 129 -30.34 4.38 9.01
N ALA A 130 -30.68 3.21 9.58
CA ALA A 130 -29.76 2.43 10.40
C ALA A 130 -28.58 1.88 9.58
N GLU A 131 -28.82 1.36 8.37
CA GLU A 131 -27.78 0.89 7.46
C GLU A 131 -26.82 2.01 7.06
N LEU A 132 -27.35 3.21 6.75
CA LEU A 132 -26.54 4.38 6.42
C LEU A 132 -25.67 4.83 7.61
N ALA A 133 -26.20 4.77 8.84
CA ALA A 133 -25.42 5.07 10.04
C ALA A 133 -24.25 4.08 10.23
N VAL A 134 -24.47 2.80 9.95
CA VAL A 134 -23.41 1.78 9.98
C VAL A 134 -22.37 2.02 8.89
N GLU A 135 -22.80 2.35 7.67
CA GLU A 135 -21.88 2.67 6.56
C GLU A 135 -20.98 3.85 6.87
N ASN A 136 -21.53 4.94 7.41
CA ASN A 136 -20.76 6.10 7.85
C ASN A 136 -19.73 5.72 8.92
N CYS A 137 -20.12 4.88 9.89
CA CYS A 137 -19.20 4.38 10.91
C CYS A 137 -18.03 3.56 10.30
N ILE A 138 -18.30 2.76 9.27
CA ILE A 138 -17.26 2.00 8.56
C ILE A 138 -16.30 2.95 7.83
N MET A 139 -16.80 4.01 7.19
CA MET A 139 -15.95 5.00 6.52
C MET A 139 -14.98 5.67 7.50
N ASP A 140 -15.47 6.13 8.66
CA ASP A 140 -14.64 6.76 9.69
C ASP A 140 -13.54 5.81 10.21
N GLU A 141 -13.91 4.53 10.43
CA GLU A 141 -12.96 3.50 10.88
C GLU A 141 -11.90 3.20 9.82
N LEU A 142 -12.27 3.19 8.53
CA LEU A 142 -11.33 3.03 7.43
C LEU A 142 -10.34 4.20 7.36
N ASP A 143 -10.81 5.44 7.52
CA ASP A 143 -9.95 6.63 7.54
C ASP A 143 -8.99 6.61 8.73
N ARG A 144 -9.47 6.20 9.91
CA ARG A 144 -8.65 6.01 11.09
C ARG A 144 -7.55 4.97 10.84
N ARG A 145 -7.89 3.79 10.29
CA ARG A 145 -6.91 2.73 9.98
C ARG A 145 -5.90 3.17 8.92
N THR A 146 -6.36 3.89 7.91
CA THR A 146 -5.49 4.45 6.85
C THR A 146 -4.46 5.40 7.44
N SER A 147 -4.88 6.28 8.36
CA SER A 147 -3.99 7.21 9.05
C SER A 147 -2.97 6.47 9.94
N GLN A 148 -3.39 5.44 10.66
CA GLN A 148 -2.50 4.60 11.46
C GLN A 148 -1.46 3.87 10.60
N LEU A 149 -1.86 3.31 9.47
CA LEU A 149 -0.96 2.62 8.55
C LEU A 149 0.07 3.58 7.94
N LYS A 150 -0.35 4.78 7.54
CA LYS A 150 0.55 5.84 7.06
C LYS A 150 1.62 6.18 8.10
N MET A 151 1.22 6.34 9.36
CA MET A 151 2.16 6.65 10.46
C MET A 151 3.17 5.50 10.69
N LYS A 152 2.70 4.24 10.67
CA LYS A 152 3.60 3.07 10.80
C LYS A 152 4.60 2.98 9.64
N ASN A 153 4.15 3.23 8.41
CA ASN A 153 5.03 3.25 7.25
C ASN A 153 6.09 4.35 7.32
N TYR A 154 5.73 5.54 7.82
CA TYR A 154 6.70 6.61 8.05
C TYR A 154 7.78 6.17 9.06
N LYS A 155 7.37 5.64 10.21
CA LYS A 155 8.30 5.13 11.23
C LYS A 155 9.23 4.04 10.70
N LEU A 156 8.70 3.11 9.89
CA LEU A 156 9.49 2.04 9.28
C LEU A 156 10.54 2.61 8.33
N ARG A 157 10.20 3.59 7.50
CA ARG A 157 11.15 4.24 6.61
C ARG A 157 12.27 4.95 7.37
N THR A 158 11.93 5.67 8.44
CA THR A 158 12.91 6.32 9.32
C THR A 158 13.84 5.32 10.00
N ALA A 159 13.31 4.25 10.57
CA ALA A 159 14.14 3.20 11.16
C ALA A 159 15.05 2.52 10.13
N ASN A 160 14.57 2.35 8.89
CA ASN A 160 15.36 1.76 7.82
C ASN A 160 16.52 2.66 7.38
N THR A 161 16.34 3.99 7.38
CA THR A 161 17.44 4.92 7.12
C THR A 161 18.47 4.90 8.25
N GLU A 162 18.02 4.90 9.52
CA GLU A 162 18.91 4.82 10.68
C GLU A 162 19.75 3.51 10.67
N LEU A 163 19.14 2.38 10.28
CA LEU A 163 19.86 1.11 10.13
C LEU A 163 20.94 1.17 9.05
N ASN A 164 20.69 1.86 7.94
CA ASN A 164 21.69 2.02 6.89
C ASN A 164 22.87 2.86 7.36
N ASP A 165 22.60 3.96 8.08
CA ASP A 165 23.64 4.84 8.63
C ASP A 165 24.53 4.08 9.63
N LEU A 166 23.93 3.32 10.55
CA LEU A 166 24.64 2.47 11.52
C LEU A 166 25.47 1.38 10.82
N ASN A 167 24.95 0.81 9.73
CA ASN A 167 25.69 -0.19 8.97
C ASN A 167 26.90 0.41 8.25
N SER A 168 26.78 1.64 7.74
CA SER A 168 27.91 2.39 7.18
C SER A 168 28.96 2.73 8.24
N GLU A 169 28.55 3.18 9.43
CA GLU A 169 29.47 3.43 10.54
C GLU A 169 30.23 2.16 10.97
N LYS A 170 29.52 1.03 11.05
CA LYS A 170 30.14 -0.27 11.35
C LYS A 170 31.21 -0.66 10.33
N GLU A 171 30.99 -0.37 9.05
CA GLU A 171 31.98 -0.67 8.01
C GLU A 171 33.21 0.22 8.14
N VAL A 172 33.04 1.51 8.48
CA VAL A 172 34.18 2.42 8.76
C VAL A 172 34.99 1.94 9.97
N ILE A 173 34.33 1.46 11.02
CA ILE A 173 35.02 0.89 12.19
C ILE A 173 35.79 -0.37 11.78
N ARG A 174 35.18 -1.25 10.97
CA ARG A 174 35.82 -2.48 10.48
C ARG A 174 37.10 -2.17 9.71
N THR A 175 37.04 -1.27 8.72
CA THR A 175 38.25 -0.91 7.94
C THR A 175 39.33 -0.29 8.80
N SER A 176 38.96 0.57 9.77
CA SER A 176 39.93 1.15 10.71
C SER A 176 40.60 0.10 11.62
N VAL A 177 39.87 -0.94 12.02
CA VAL A 177 40.44 -2.04 12.81
C VAL A 177 41.39 -2.88 11.95
N ASP A 178 41.01 -3.19 10.71
CA ASP A 178 41.85 -3.95 9.78
C ASP A 178 43.16 -3.21 9.48
N ASP A 179 43.11 -1.89 9.27
CA ASP A 179 44.31 -1.05 9.08
C ASP A 179 45.25 -1.08 10.30
N LYS A 180 44.70 -1.05 11.51
CA LYS A 180 45.49 -1.14 12.76
C LYS A 180 46.13 -2.51 12.93
N ILE A 181 45.41 -3.59 12.61
CA ILE A 181 45.92 -4.96 12.67
C ILE A 181 47.09 -5.08 11.69
N ASN A 182 46.91 -4.69 10.43
CA ASN A 182 47.94 -4.72 9.40
C ASN A 182 49.19 -3.92 9.81
N LEU A 183 49.02 -2.73 10.40
CA LEU A 183 50.13 -1.92 10.90
C LEU A 183 50.91 -2.65 12.02
N SER A 184 50.20 -3.26 12.97
CA SER A 184 50.82 -3.98 14.08
C SER A 184 51.55 -5.25 13.65
N GLU A 185 51.01 -5.97 12.66
CA GLU A 185 51.66 -7.15 12.07
C GLU A 185 52.96 -6.77 11.36
N ASN A 186 52.94 -5.69 10.57
CA ASN A 186 54.13 -5.17 9.90
C ASN A 186 55.22 -4.75 10.91
N GLU A 187 54.85 -4.07 12.02
CA GLU A 187 55.78 -3.69 13.08
C GLU A 187 56.40 -4.92 13.78
N LEU A 188 55.59 -5.96 14.02
CA LEU A 188 56.07 -7.21 14.59
C LEU A 188 57.02 -7.96 13.65
N GLU A 189 56.71 -7.99 12.34
CA GLU A 189 57.56 -8.62 11.33
C GLU A 189 58.92 -7.91 11.21
N GLU A 190 58.93 -6.56 11.25
CA GLU A 190 60.17 -5.78 11.25
C GLU A 190 61.03 -6.06 12.49
N LYS A 191 60.42 -6.10 13.68
CA LYS A 191 61.11 -6.46 14.93
C LYS A 191 61.71 -7.86 14.87
N LEU A 192 60.99 -8.83 14.30
CA LEU A 192 61.45 -10.20 14.13
C LEU A 192 62.66 -10.27 13.19
N LYS A 193 62.60 -9.61 12.02
CA LYS A 193 63.72 -9.51 11.07
C LYS A 193 64.95 -8.88 11.69
N LYS A 194 64.77 -7.81 12.48
CA LYS A 194 65.86 -7.13 13.19
C LYS A 194 66.55 -8.05 14.22
N GLN A 195 65.77 -8.78 15.02
CA GLN A 195 66.31 -9.75 15.99
C GLN A 195 67.07 -10.89 15.30
N GLN A 196 66.55 -11.37 14.16
CA GLN A 196 67.22 -12.41 13.38
C GLN A 196 68.57 -11.95 12.83
N ALA A 197 68.64 -10.73 12.28
CA ALA A 197 69.89 -10.15 11.79
C ALA A 197 70.92 -9.97 12.92
N GLU A 198 70.48 -9.52 14.10
CA GLU A 198 71.35 -9.36 15.28
C GLU A 198 71.93 -10.71 15.75
N LEU A 199 71.12 -11.77 15.78
CA LEU A 199 71.58 -13.11 16.13
C LEU A 199 72.57 -13.69 15.11
N GLU A 200 72.34 -13.44 13.82
CA GLU A 200 73.27 -13.87 12.76
C GLU A 200 74.61 -13.14 12.87
N GLN A 201 74.60 -11.84 13.18
CA GLN A 201 75.83 -11.07 13.43
C GLN A 201 76.60 -11.64 14.63
N LYS A 202 75.92 -11.89 15.76
CA LYS A 202 76.53 -12.50 16.95
C LYS A 202 77.18 -13.86 16.64
N ARG A 203 76.54 -14.70 15.82
CA ARG A 203 77.12 -15.98 15.36
C ARG A 203 78.43 -15.78 14.58
N LYS A 204 78.47 -14.82 13.65
CA LYS A 204 79.67 -14.50 12.86
C LYS A 204 80.81 -13.97 13.74
N GLU A 205 80.51 -13.14 14.73
CA GLU A 205 81.49 -12.63 15.69
C GLU A 205 82.08 -13.76 16.55
N THR A 206 81.24 -14.70 17.01
CA THR A 206 81.72 -15.87 17.78
C THR A 206 82.58 -16.81 16.93
N GLU A 207 82.20 -17.07 15.68
CA GLU A 207 82.98 -17.91 14.76
C GLU A 207 84.34 -17.27 14.44
N LEU A 208 84.38 -15.94 14.26
CA LEU A 208 85.62 -15.21 14.06
C LEU A 208 86.53 -15.30 15.30
N LEU A 209 85.97 -15.20 16.50
CA LEU A 209 86.73 -15.31 17.74
C LEU A 209 87.29 -16.73 17.92
N GLU A 210 86.49 -17.76 17.63
CA GLU A 210 86.92 -19.16 17.66
C GLU A 210 88.05 -19.42 16.65
N LYS A 211 87.91 -18.92 15.42
CA LYS A 211 88.96 -18.98 14.40
C LYS A 211 90.24 -18.27 14.85
N LYS A 212 90.11 -17.10 15.50
CA LYS A 212 91.25 -16.36 16.06
C LYS A 212 91.95 -17.15 17.16
N ILE A 213 91.19 -17.79 18.07
CA ILE A 213 91.74 -18.66 19.11
C ILE A 213 92.51 -19.84 18.49
N SER A 214 91.96 -20.47 17.44
CA SER A 214 92.60 -21.58 16.72
C SER A 214 93.93 -21.19 16.04
N MET A 215 94.05 -19.95 15.54
CA MET A 215 95.28 -19.44 14.91
C MET A 215 96.45 -19.19 15.87
N PHE A 216 96.18 -19.09 17.18
CA PHE A 216 97.23 -19.01 18.20
C PHE A 216 97.27 -20.36 18.93
N PRO A 217 97.82 -21.43 18.30
CA PRO A 217 98.01 -22.69 18.99
C PRO A 217 98.86 -22.37 20.20
N VAL A 218 98.19 -22.52 21.33
CA VAL A 218 98.66 -22.22 22.65
C VAL A 218 100.01 -22.91 22.85
N CYS A 219 101.09 -22.12 22.90
CA CYS A 219 102.41 -22.56 23.40
C CYS A 219 102.38 -22.85 24.92
N ILE A 220 101.24 -23.30 25.47
CA ILE A 220 101.13 -23.83 26.84
C ILE A 220 101.48 -25.32 26.80
N ALA A 221 102.72 -25.55 26.41
CA ALA A 221 103.57 -26.64 26.86
C ALA A 221 104.94 -25.97 26.76
N VAL A 222 105.56 -25.52 27.85
CA VAL A 222 106.41 -26.35 28.71
C VAL A 222 106.80 -25.45 29.89
N SER A 223 106.42 -25.82 31.13
CA SER A 223 107.10 -25.48 32.40
C SER A 223 106.30 -26.05 33.58
N LEU A 224 106.25 -27.39 33.68
CA LEU A 224 105.85 -28.12 34.88
C LEU A 224 107.02 -29.02 35.30
#